data_AF-A0A971W3Q6-F1
#
_entry.id   AF-A0A971W3Q6-F1
#
_cell.length_a   1.000
_cell.length_b   1.000
_cell.length_c   1.000
_cell.angle_alpha   90.00
_cell.angle_beta   90.00
_cell.angle_gamma   90.00
#
_symmetry.space_group_name_H-M   'P 1'
#
loop_
_entity.id
_entity.type
_entity.pdbx_description
1 polymer ?
#
loop_
_entity_poly.entity_id
_entity_poly.type
_entity_poly.pdbx_seq_one_letter_code
_entity_poly.pdbx_strand_id
1 'polypeptide(L)'
;VKQSDDYSKWLEVVRRGFYDKGKVDSEGFKRLNNHVYNSLLENRSILGYFTDNERNTYGTWNILELYLKEVMGMDEKRLQLIKKLGDEIAEFIRKKDHVKRLTALENAANYHSFRNVLRLIAKDRLIYGEPEPLFTFDEYVEMIYTGDSANWKEIQDLLLFRIYEKLHDWLVSLKLDNEKTDEEDEIV
;
A
#
# COMPACT_ATOMS: atom_id res chain seq x y z
N VAL A 1 -30.16 -7.96 1.66
CA VAL A 1 -29.17 -7.17 2.41
C VAL A 1 -28.29 -6.46 1.38
N LYS A 2 -28.29 -5.11 1.32
CA LYS A 2 -27.36 -4.39 0.44
C LYS A 2 -25.95 -4.79 0.88
N GLN A 3 -25.14 -5.35 -0.02
CA GLN A 3 -23.72 -5.55 0.26
C GLN A 3 -23.13 -4.19 0.60
N SER A 4 -22.48 -4.08 1.77
CA SER A 4 -21.70 -2.89 2.12
C SER A 4 -20.64 -2.67 1.04
N ASP A 5 -20.32 -1.42 0.74
CA ASP A 5 -19.24 -1.05 -0.19
C ASP A 5 -17.93 -1.79 0.17
N ASP A 6 -17.66 -1.90 1.48
CA ASP A 6 -16.51 -2.64 2.01
C ASP A 6 -16.55 -4.15 1.74
N TYR A 7 -17.74 -4.76 1.65
CA TYR A 7 -17.83 -6.19 1.32
C TYR A 7 -17.41 -6.43 -0.14
N SER A 8 -17.86 -5.58 -1.05
CA SER A 8 -17.46 -5.64 -2.46
C SER A 8 -15.95 -5.44 -2.61
N LYS A 9 -15.40 -4.49 -1.85
CA LYS A 9 -13.96 -4.20 -1.80
C LYS A 9 -13.15 -5.35 -1.20
N TRP A 10 -13.66 -6.02 -0.17
CA TRP A 10 -13.06 -7.23 0.38
C TRP A 10 -13.01 -8.37 -0.66
N LEU A 11 -14.05 -8.53 -1.47
CA LEU A 11 -14.06 -9.52 -2.54
C LEU A 11 -12.97 -9.27 -3.59
N GLU A 12 -12.55 -8.03 -3.83
CA GLU A 12 -11.42 -7.73 -4.71
C GLU A 12 -10.12 -8.38 -4.19
N VAL A 13 -9.86 -8.28 -2.88
CA VAL A 13 -8.70 -8.91 -2.22
C VAL A 13 -8.79 -10.44 -2.33
N VAL A 14 -9.92 -11.01 -1.95
CA VAL A 14 -10.15 -12.46 -1.99
C VAL A 14 -9.98 -13.02 -3.40
N ARG A 15 -10.46 -12.30 -4.43
CA ARG A 15 -10.36 -12.73 -5.83
C ARG A 15 -8.92 -12.93 -6.29
N ARG A 16 -7.96 -12.21 -5.72
CA ARG A 16 -6.53 -12.38 -6.03
C ARG A 16 -5.94 -13.68 -5.47
N GLY A 17 -6.64 -14.33 -4.53
CA GLY A 17 -6.22 -15.60 -3.95
C GLY A 17 -6.56 -16.84 -4.77
N PHE A 18 -7.39 -16.74 -5.81
CA PHE A 18 -7.79 -17.92 -6.60
C PHE A 18 -6.70 -18.31 -7.62
N TYR A 19 -6.36 -19.60 -7.63
CA TYR A 19 -5.41 -20.19 -8.59
C TYR A 19 -5.90 -20.14 -10.05
N ASP A 20 -7.20 -20.30 -10.26
CA ASP A 20 -7.82 -20.35 -11.58
C ASP A 20 -8.83 -19.21 -11.72
N LYS A 21 -8.60 -18.33 -12.69
CA LYS A 21 -9.47 -17.19 -13.02
C LYS A 21 -10.58 -17.58 -14.01
N GLY A 22 -10.79 -18.88 -14.27
CA GLY A 22 -11.88 -19.39 -15.09
C GLY A 22 -13.25 -18.86 -14.65
N LYS A 23 -14.22 -18.84 -15.57
CA LYS A 23 -15.61 -18.43 -15.32
C LYS A 23 -16.27 -19.38 -14.32
N VAL A 24 -16.15 -19.05 -13.05
CA VAL A 24 -16.74 -19.80 -11.95
C VAL A 24 -17.99 -19.05 -11.53
N ASP A 25 -19.11 -19.75 -11.47
CA ASP A 25 -20.38 -19.19 -11.00
C ASP A 25 -20.30 -18.80 -9.51
N SER A 26 -21.32 -18.10 -9.01
CA SER A 26 -21.33 -17.56 -7.65
C SER A 26 -21.21 -18.61 -6.53
N GLU A 27 -21.48 -19.90 -6.82
CA GLU A 27 -21.36 -20.99 -5.85
C GLU A 27 -20.06 -21.81 -6.01
N GLY A 28 -19.50 -21.90 -7.22
CA GLY A 28 -18.28 -22.64 -7.51
C GLY A 28 -17.05 -22.06 -6.82
N PHE A 29 -17.05 -20.77 -6.47
CA PHE A 29 -15.97 -20.14 -5.69
C PHE A 29 -15.70 -20.83 -4.35
N LYS A 30 -16.70 -21.48 -3.73
CA LYS A 30 -16.55 -22.20 -2.47
C LYS A 30 -15.76 -23.51 -2.59
N ARG A 31 -15.59 -24.02 -3.81
CA ARG A 31 -14.89 -25.29 -4.10
C ARG A 31 -13.46 -25.07 -4.57
N LEU A 32 -13.08 -23.83 -4.84
CA LEU A 32 -11.77 -23.50 -5.36
C LEU A 32 -10.79 -23.21 -4.23
N ASN A 33 -9.58 -23.71 -4.40
CA ASN A 33 -8.49 -23.40 -3.51
C ASN A 33 -8.19 -21.89 -3.57
N ASN A 34 -8.23 -21.21 -2.43
CA ASN A 34 -8.01 -19.78 -2.33
C ASN A 34 -6.89 -19.51 -1.33
N HIS A 35 -5.80 -18.92 -1.80
CA HIS A 35 -4.64 -18.62 -0.97
C HIS A 35 -4.86 -17.57 0.11
N VAL A 36 -5.78 -16.61 -0.09
CA VAL A 36 -6.12 -15.64 0.96
C VAL A 36 -6.75 -16.38 2.13
N TYR A 37 -7.73 -17.25 1.87
CA TYR A 37 -8.36 -18.05 2.92
C TYR A 37 -7.39 -19.01 3.59
N ASN A 38 -6.56 -19.72 2.83
CA ASN A 38 -5.55 -20.61 3.42
C ASN A 38 -4.55 -19.83 4.28
N SER A 39 -4.12 -18.65 3.83
CA SER A 39 -3.19 -17.82 4.61
C SER A 39 -3.82 -17.34 5.91
N LEU A 40 -5.09 -16.92 5.88
CA LEU A 40 -5.82 -16.58 7.10
C LEU A 40 -5.95 -17.78 8.07
N LEU A 41 -6.29 -18.98 7.56
CA LEU A 41 -6.40 -20.19 8.36
C LEU A 41 -5.06 -20.64 8.95
N GLU A 42 -3.96 -20.39 8.24
CA GLU A 42 -2.60 -20.75 8.66
C GLU A 42 -1.87 -19.61 9.38
N ASN A 43 -2.58 -18.52 9.72
CA ASN A 43 -2.04 -17.32 10.36
C ASN A 43 -0.83 -16.71 9.62
N ARG A 44 -0.84 -16.79 8.28
CA ARG A 44 0.12 -16.13 7.39
C ARG A 44 -0.45 -14.79 6.93
N SER A 45 0.45 -13.83 6.75
CA SER A 45 0.09 -12.51 6.27
C SER A 45 -0.54 -12.54 4.87
N ILE A 46 -1.65 -11.81 4.70
CA ILE A 46 -2.29 -11.57 3.39
C ILE A 46 -2.02 -10.17 2.83
N LEU A 47 -1.07 -9.41 3.40
CA LEU A 47 -0.79 -8.03 2.97
C LEU A 47 -0.46 -7.91 1.48
N GLY A 48 0.26 -8.90 0.92
CA GLY A 48 0.58 -8.94 -0.51
C GLY A 48 -0.64 -9.01 -1.44
N TYR A 49 -1.83 -9.35 -0.92
CA TYR A 49 -3.08 -9.37 -1.69
C TYR A 49 -3.79 -8.01 -1.74
N PHE A 50 -3.32 -6.99 -1.01
CA PHE A 50 -3.91 -5.64 -1.02
C PHE A 50 -3.31 -4.72 -2.09
N THR A 51 -2.13 -5.02 -2.63
CA THR A 51 -1.49 -4.23 -3.70
C THR A 51 -0.85 -5.11 -4.77
N ASP A 52 -0.58 -4.55 -5.94
CA ASP A 52 0.24 -5.18 -6.98
C ASP A 52 1.40 -4.29 -7.45
N ASN A 53 2.17 -4.82 -8.42
CA ASN A 53 3.31 -4.13 -9.01
C ASN A 53 2.89 -2.99 -9.98
N GLU A 54 1.62 -2.94 -10.37
CA GLU A 54 1.05 -1.92 -11.25
C GLU A 54 0.50 -0.72 -10.45
N ARG A 55 0.76 -0.70 -9.13
CA ARG A 55 0.30 0.29 -8.16
C ARG A 55 -1.22 0.30 -7.96
N ASN A 56 -1.89 -0.81 -8.25
CA ASN A 56 -3.30 -0.96 -7.94
C ASN A 56 -3.48 -1.32 -6.46
N THR A 57 -4.56 -0.82 -5.88
CA THR A 57 -5.03 -1.21 -4.54
C THR A 57 -6.27 -2.07 -4.67
N TYR A 58 -6.36 -3.08 -3.79
CA TYR A 58 -7.50 -3.98 -3.69
C TYR A 58 -8.01 -3.90 -2.27
N GLY A 59 -9.31 -3.63 -2.10
CA GLY A 59 -9.85 -3.27 -0.80
C GLY A 59 -9.75 -1.78 -0.49
N THR A 60 -10.04 -1.41 0.75
CA THR A 60 -9.93 -0.06 1.29
C THR A 60 -9.03 -0.08 2.53
N TRP A 61 -8.49 1.08 2.92
CA TRP A 61 -7.76 1.20 4.18
C TRP A 61 -8.57 0.67 5.36
N ASN A 62 -9.88 0.91 5.39
CA ASN A 62 -10.74 0.44 6.49
C ASN A 62 -10.73 -1.09 6.63
N ILE A 63 -10.76 -1.82 5.51
CA ILE A 63 -10.71 -3.30 5.52
C ILE A 63 -9.32 -3.78 5.93
N LEU A 64 -8.27 -3.14 5.41
CA LEU A 64 -6.90 -3.45 5.75
C LEU A 64 -6.62 -3.20 7.25
N GLU A 65 -7.10 -2.08 7.78
CA GLU A 65 -7.03 -1.68 9.19
C GLU A 65 -7.75 -2.70 10.07
N LEU A 66 -8.95 -3.14 9.68
CA LEU A 66 -9.68 -4.20 10.38
C LEU A 66 -8.90 -5.52 10.40
N TYR A 67 -8.32 -5.92 9.27
CA TYR A 67 -7.48 -7.12 9.20
C TYR A 67 -6.23 -7.00 10.11
N LEU A 68 -5.52 -5.87 10.05
CA LEU A 68 -4.32 -5.66 10.86
C LEU A 68 -4.62 -5.66 12.36
N LYS A 69 -5.75 -5.07 12.76
CA LYS A 69 -6.17 -5.01 14.14
C LYS A 69 -6.68 -6.36 14.66
N GLU A 70 -7.66 -6.94 13.97
CA GLU A 70 -8.41 -8.10 14.48
C GLU A 70 -7.72 -9.43 14.21
N VAL A 71 -6.90 -9.52 13.14
CA VAL A 71 -6.19 -10.75 12.77
C VAL A 71 -4.72 -10.69 13.15
N MET A 72 -4.04 -9.58 12.85
CA MET A 72 -2.60 -9.44 13.14
C MET A 72 -2.31 -8.85 14.53
N GLY A 73 -3.34 -8.40 15.26
CA GLY A 73 -3.17 -7.84 16.61
C GLY A 73 -2.37 -6.54 16.66
N MET A 74 -2.34 -5.77 15.56
CA MET A 74 -1.60 -4.51 15.50
C MET A 74 -2.25 -3.43 16.37
N ASP A 75 -1.43 -2.69 17.10
CA ASP A 75 -1.88 -1.59 17.95
C ASP A 75 -2.48 -0.43 17.13
N GLU A 76 -3.57 0.15 17.65
CA GLU A 76 -4.31 1.24 17.01
C GLU A 76 -3.45 2.50 16.81
N LYS A 77 -2.64 2.89 17.80
CA LYS A 77 -1.77 4.06 17.69
C LYS A 77 -0.77 3.86 16.56
N ARG A 78 -0.20 2.66 16.45
CA ARG A 78 0.72 2.32 15.36
C ARG A 78 0.05 2.40 13.99
N LEU A 79 -1.16 1.88 13.85
CA LEU A 79 -1.95 1.97 12.62
C LEU A 79 -2.19 3.43 12.20
N GLN A 80 -2.59 4.29 13.15
CA GLN A 80 -2.83 5.70 12.87
C GLN A 80 -1.55 6.43 12.44
N LEU A 81 -0.39 6.11 13.03
CA LEU A 81 0.89 6.69 12.62
C LEU A 81 1.27 6.27 11.19
N ILE A 82 1.10 5.00 10.83
CA ILE A 82 1.41 4.50 9.48
C ILE A 82 0.47 5.17 8.46
N LYS A 83 -0.82 5.29 8.78
CA LYS A 83 -1.82 5.96 7.93
C LYS A 83 -1.46 7.42 7.69
N LYS A 84 -1.17 8.16 8.77
CA LYS A 84 -0.74 9.57 8.72
C LYS A 84 0.52 9.72 7.88
N LEU A 85 1.54 8.89 8.10
CA LEU A 85 2.78 8.94 7.33
C LEU A 85 2.52 8.65 5.83
N GLY A 86 1.69 7.67 5.50
CA GLY A 86 1.30 7.37 4.13
C GLY A 86 0.58 8.53 3.46
N ASP A 87 -0.36 9.18 4.17
CA ASP A 87 -1.06 10.37 3.70
C ASP A 87 -0.10 11.53 3.41
N GLU A 88 0.79 11.85 4.35
CA GLU A 88 1.77 12.92 4.20
C GLU A 88 2.77 12.67 3.05
N ILE A 89 3.23 11.43 2.89
CA ILE A 89 4.11 11.06 1.77
C ILE A 89 3.38 11.18 0.44
N ALA A 90 2.13 10.71 0.35
CA ALA A 90 1.33 10.82 -0.86
C ALA A 90 1.11 12.28 -1.27
N GLU A 91 0.69 13.12 -0.33
CA GLU A 91 0.48 14.56 -0.56
C GLU A 91 1.76 15.23 -1.05
N PHE A 92 2.90 14.94 -0.40
CA PHE A 92 4.19 15.47 -0.81
C PHE A 92 4.59 15.03 -2.23
N ILE A 93 4.45 13.74 -2.55
CA ILE A 93 4.76 13.18 -3.87
C ILE A 93 3.93 13.87 -4.95
N ARG A 94 2.61 14.00 -4.73
CA ARG A 94 1.69 14.64 -5.69
C ARG A 94 2.02 16.12 -5.89
N LYS A 95 2.22 16.88 -4.80
CA LYS A 95 2.48 18.32 -4.83
C LYS A 95 3.77 18.68 -5.58
N LYS A 96 4.76 17.79 -5.56
CA LYS A 96 6.11 18.04 -6.09
C LYS A 96 6.48 17.14 -7.27
N ASP A 97 5.52 16.39 -7.79
CA ASP A 97 5.71 15.42 -8.88
C ASP A 97 6.90 14.47 -8.64
N HIS A 98 7.00 13.97 -7.40
CA HIS A 98 8.18 13.24 -6.91
C HIS A 98 8.06 11.73 -7.11
N VAL A 99 7.66 11.29 -8.32
CA VAL A 99 7.48 9.86 -8.65
C VAL A 99 8.73 9.03 -8.33
N LYS A 100 9.93 9.62 -8.46
CA LYS A 100 11.21 8.98 -8.10
C LYS A 100 11.25 8.51 -6.65
N ARG A 101 10.61 9.20 -5.70
CA ARG A 101 10.56 8.79 -4.28
C ARG A 101 9.62 7.62 -4.07
N LEU A 102 8.50 7.59 -4.78
CA LEU A 102 7.62 6.44 -4.80
C LEU A 102 8.36 5.20 -5.31
N THR A 103 9.02 5.32 -6.46
CA THR A 103 9.83 4.22 -7.03
C THR A 103 11.01 3.81 -6.15
N ALA A 104 11.64 4.74 -5.44
CA ALA A 104 12.67 4.38 -4.48
C ALA A 104 12.10 3.61 -3.28
N LEU A 105 10.90 3.98 -2.82
CA LEU A 105 10.21 3.27 -1.75
C LEU A 105 9.80 1.86 -2.18
N GLU A 106 9.29 1.69 -3.40
CA GLU A 106 8.96 0.39 -4.00
C GLU A 106 10.17 -0.55 -4.05
N ASN A 107 11.31 -0.02 -4.51
CA ASN A 107 12.52 -0.80 -4.76
C ASN A 107 13.41 -1.00 -3.52
N ALA A 108 13.02 -0.49 -2.35
CA ALA A 108 13.80 -0.67 -1.13
C ALA A 108 13.78 -2.14 -0.70
N ALA A 109 14.90 -2.84 -0.93
CA ALA A 109 15.04 -4.28 -0.70
C ALA A 109 15.48 -4.68 0.72
N ASN A 110 15.85 -3.73 1.58
CA ASN A 110 16.28 -4.01 2.95
C ASN A 110 16.01 -2.81 3.87
N TYR A 111 16.14 -3.02 5.19
CA TYR A 111 15.87 -1.97 6.17
C TYR A 111 16.72 -0.71 5.95
N HIS A 112 17.99 -0.86 5.55
CA HIS A 112 18.87 0.27 5.30
C HIS A 112 18.39 1.12 4.12
N SER A 113 18.06 0.49 2.99
CA SER A 113 17.54 1.21 1.82
C SER A 113 16.18 1.84 2.10
N PHE A 114 15.28 1.13 2.78
CA PHE A 114 13.98 1.66 3.21
C PHE A 114 14.12 2.90 4.11
N ARG A 115 14.92 2.81 5.17
CA ARG A 115 15.22 3.93 6.08
C ARG A 115 15.85 5.11 5.33
N ASN A 116 16.73 4.83 4.37
CA ASN A 116 17.35 5.88 3.56
C ASN A 116 16.33 6.60 2.67
N VAL A 117 15.33 5.91 2.12
CA VAL A 117 14.23 6.55 1.37
C VAL A 117 13.44 7.51 2.25
N LEU A 118 13.04 7.09 3.45
CA LEU A 118 12.35 7.96 4.41
C LEU A 118 13.18 9.19 4.77
N ARG A 119 14.49 9.01 4.99
CA ARG A 119 15.44 10.10 5.23
C ARG A 119 15.50 11.07 4.05
N LEU A 120 15.49 10.58 2.82
CA LEU A 120 15.51 11.40 1.61
C LEU A 120 14.21 12.20 1.46
N ILE A 121 13.05 11.58 1.72
CA ILE A 121 11.75 12.28 1.71
C ILE A 121 11.74 13.39 2.78
N ALA A 122 12.21 13.10 4.00
CA ALA A 122 12.32 14.10 5.06
C ALA A 122 13.25 15.27 4.66
N LYS A 123 14.37 14.98 3.99
CA LYS A 123 15.29 16.00 3.48
C LYS A 123 14.65 16.84 2.38
N ASP A 124 13.91 16.22 1.46
CA ASP A 124 13.23 16.95 0.40
C ASP A 124 12.15 17.86 0.98
N ARG A 125 11.34 17.37 1.94
CA ARG A 125 10.35 18.19 2.67
C ARG A 125 10.97 19.44 3.30
N LEU A 126 12.13 19.30 3.92
CA LEU A 126 12.89 20.43 4.47
C LEU A 126 13.31 21.44 3.38
N ILE A 127 13.83 20.96 2.25
CA ILE A 127 14.24 21.80 1.12
C ILE A 127 13.04 22.58 0.55
N TYR A 128 11.86 21.96 0.52
CA TYR A 128 10.63 22.59 0.03
C TYR A 128 9.88 23.42 1.09
N GLY A 129 10.44 23.59 2.29
CA GLY A 129 9.90 24.45 3.33
C GLY A 129 8.64 23.90 4.01
N GLU A 130 8.46 22.57 4.06
CA GLU A 130 7.40 21.99 4.88
C GLU A 130 7.68 22.27 6.37
N PRO A 131 6.69 22.80 7.13
CA PRO A 131 6.93 23.32 8.48
C PRO A 131 7.21 22.22 9.50
N GLU A 132 6.60 21.05 9.30
CA GLU A 132 6.68 19.93 10.24
C GLU A 132 7.60 18.81 9.71
N PRO A 133 8.36 18.14 10.60
CA PRO A 133 9.11 16.95 10.23
C PRO A 133 8.18 15.84 9.74
N LEU A 134 8.72 14.92 8.93
CA LEU A 134 7.97 13.76 8.42
C LEU A 134 7.46 12.84 9.54
N PHE A 135 8.24 12.72 10.61
CA PHE A 135 7.88 12.05 11.86
C PHE A 135 8.91 12.44 12.92
N THR A 136 8.54 12.30 14.18
CA THR A 136 9.46 12.33 15.32
C THR A 136 10.18 11.00 15.48
N PHE A 137 11.24 10.97 16.29
CA PHE A 137 11.93 9.73 16.60
C PHE A 137 11.01 8.72 17.30
N ASP A 138 10.17 9.17 18.22
CA ASP A 138 9.25 8.29 18.95
C ASP A 138 8.19 7.69 18.03
N GLU A 139 7.63 8.49 17.11
CA GLU A 139 6.72 7.97 16.07
C GLU A 139 7.43 6.95 15.16
N TYR A 140 8.70 7.18 14.80
CA TYR A 140 9.47 6.23 14.01
C TYR A 140 9.68 4.91 14.74
N VAL A 141 10.05 4.95 16.02
CA VAL A 141 10.25 3.75 16.83
C VAL A 141 8.93 2.98 16.96
N GLU A 142 7.83 3.67 17.29
CA GLU A 142 6.49 3.10 17.41
C GLU A 142 6.02 2.43 16.10
N MET A 143 6.30 3.06 14.95
CA MET A 143 5.93 2.50 13.65
C MET A 143 6.77 1.27 13.28
N ILE A 144 8.09 1.34 13.43
CA ILE A 144 9.00 0.36 12.84
C ILE A 144 9.22 -0.86 13.74
N TYR A 145 9.29 -0.66 15.05
CA TYR A 145 9.72 -1.69 15.98
C TYR A 145 8.53 -2.38 16.66
N THR A 146 8.64 -3.69 16.82
CA THR A 146 7.72 -4.51 17.61
C THR A 146 8.58 -5.37 18.53
N GLY A 147 8.64 -5.01 19.80
CA GLY A 147 9.69 -5.50 20.69
C GLY A 147 11.08 -5.15 20.13
N ASP A 148 11.95 -6.15 20.03
CA ASP A 148 13.33 -5.97 19.55
C ASP A 148 13.50 -6.11 18.03
N SER A 149 12.44 -6.48 17.30
CA SER A 149 12.48 -6.68 15.84
C SER A 149 11.93 -5.49 15.06
N ALA A 150 12.64 -5.08 14.01
CA ALA A 150 12.19 -4.07 13.07
C ALA A 150 11.35 -4.71 11.95
N ASN A 151 10.04 -4.44 11.94
CA ASN A 151 9.08 -4.96 10.94
C ASN A 151 9.00 -4.05 9.70
N TRP A 152 10.14 -3.54 9.24
CA TRP A 152 10.20 -2.51 8.20
C TRP A 152 9.51 -2.91 6.88
N LYS A 153 9.50 -4.20 6.53
CA LYS A 153 8.90 -4.69 5.29
C LYS A 153 7.37 -4.59 5.32
N GLU A 154 6.77 -4.96 6.44
CA GLU A 154 5.34 -4.75 6.68
C GLU A 154 4.99 -3.27 6.61
N ILE A 155 5.78 -2.40 7.24
CA ILE A 155 5.56 -0.95 7.19
C ILE A 155 5.71 -0.41 5.77
N GLN A 156 6.68 -0.87 4.99
CA GLN A 156 6.83 -0.52 3.59
C GLN A 156 5.57 -0.88 2.79
N ASP A 157 5.06 -2.11 2.95
CA ASP A 157 3.89 -2.57 2.21
C ASP A 157 2.63 -1.78 2.59
N LEU A 158 2.45 -1.44 3.87
CA LEU A 158 1.35 -0.61 4.35
C LEU A 158 1.43 0.84 3.86
N LEU A 159 2.63 1.43 3.84
CA LEU A 159 2.86 2.75 3.28
C LEU A 159 2.55 2.76 1.78
N LEU A 160 3.04 1.77 1.03
CA LEU A 160 2.76 1.66 -0.40
C LEU A 160 1.26 1.52 -0.67
N PHE A 161 0.55 0.67 0.07
CA PHE A 161 -0.91 0.57 -0.04
C PHE A 161 -1.58 1.94 0.16
N ARG A 162 -1.26 2.64 1.25
CA ARG A 162 -1.90 3.93 1.54
C ARG A 162 -1.55 4.99 0.50
N ILE A 163 -0.31 5.03 0.05
CA ILE A 163 0.14 5.97 -0.97
C ILE A 163 -0.58 5.71 -2.29
N TYR A 164 -0.67 4.46 -2.75
CA TYR A 164 -1.39 4.11 -3.97
C TYR A 164 -2.88 4.44 -3.87
N GLU A 165 -3.51 4.16 -2.72
CA GLU A 165 -4.91 4.49 -2.48
C GLU A 165 -5.15 6.01 -2.62
N LYS A 166 -4.27 6.83 -2.04
CA LYS A 166 -4.37 8.30 -2.08
C LYS A 166 -4.00 8.90 -3.44
N LEU A 167 -3.13 8.23 -4.19
CA LEU A 167 -2.64 8.68 -5.48
C LEU A 167 -3.34 8.04 -6.67
N HIS A 168 -4.34 7.19 -6.47
CA HIS A 168 -4.94 6.36 -7.52
C HIS A 168 -5.28 7.16 -8.79
N ASP A 169 -6.11 8.20 -8.66
CA ASP A 169 -6.54 9.02 -9.80
C ASP A 169 -5.36 9.72 -10.51
N TRP A 170 -4.37 10.16 -9.74
CA TRP A 170 -3.19 10.84 -10.26
C TRP A 170 -2.23 9.88 -10.98
N LEU A 171 -2.07 8.67 -10.46
CA LEU A 171 -1.28 7.62 -11.11
C LEU A 171 -1.96 7.15 -12.40
N VAL A 172 -3.29 7.08 -12.43
CA VAL A 172 -4.05 6.79 -13.66
C VAL A 172 -3.84 7.89 -14.69
N SER A 173 -3.92 9.17 -14.32
CA SER A 173 -3.66 10.26 -15.27
C SER A 173 -2.24 10.22 -15.83
N LEU A 174 -1.24 9.96 -14.98
CA LEU A 174 0.15 9.84 -15.43
C LEU A 174 0.36 8.71 -16.43
N LYS A 175 -0.30 7.55 -16.25
CA LYS A 175 -0.23 6.43 -17.20
C LYS A 175 -0.78 6.84 -18.57
N LEU A 176 -1.95 7.47 -18.59
CA LEU A 176 -2.61 7.92 -19.81
C LEU A 176 -1.80 8.98 -20.57
N ASP A 177 -1.08 9.86 -19.86
CA ASP A 177 -0.26 10.89 -20.50
C ASP A 177 1.03 10.30 -21.11
N ASN A 178 1.63 9.29 -20.47
CA ASN A 178 2.77 8.57 -21.04
C ASN A 178 2.37 7.78 -22.29
N GLU A 179 1.24 7.06 -22.26
CA GLU A 179 0.74 6.29 -23.42
C GLU A 179 0.52 7.18 -24.66
N LYS A 180 -0.02 8.39 -24.48
CA LYS A 180 -0.18 9.35 -25.59
C LYS A 180 1.15 9.82 -26.17
N THR A 181 2.15 10.01 -25.32
CA THR A 181 3.48 10.47 -25.76
C THR A 181 4.17 9.39 -26.58
N ASP A 182 4.06 8.12 -26.15
CA ASP A 182 4.62 6.97 -26.88
C ASP A 182 3.92 6.76 -28.24
N GLU A 183 2.59 6.96 -28.33
CA GLU A 183 1.86 6.91 -29.60
C GLU A 183 2.24 8.03 -30.57
N GLU A 184 2.53 9.24 -30.09
CA GLU A 184 2.97 10.36 -30.93
C GLU A 184 4.38 10.14 -31.51
N ASP A 185 5.29 9.53 -30.73
CA ASP A 185 6.67 9.23 -31.17
C ASP A 185 6.77 8.04 -32.15
N GLU A 186 5.81 7.10 -32.14
CA GLU A 186 5.76 5.98 -33.10
C GLU A 186 5.23 6.36 -34.49
N ILE A 187 4.58 7.52 -34.64
CA ILE A 187 3.94 7.97 -35.89
C ILE A 187 4.88 8.89 -36.73
N VAL A 188 6.09 9.21 -36.22
CA VAL A 188 7.07 10.12 -36.85
C VAL A 188 8.20 9.39 -37.58
#